data_AF-A0A9W7BB40-F1
#
_entry.id   AF-A0A9W7BB40-F1
#
_cell.length_a   1.000
_cell.length_b   1.000
_cell.length_c   1.000
_cell.angle_alpha   90.00
_cell.angle_beta   90.00
_cell.angle_gamma   90.00
#
_symmetry.space_group_name_H-M   'P 1'
#
loop_
_entity.id
_entity.type
_entity.pdbx_description
1 polymer ?
#
loop_
_entity_poly.entity_id
_entity_poly.type
_entity_poly.pdbx_seq_one_letter_code
_entity_poly.pdbx_strand_id
1 'polypeptide(L)'
;MNRALKEAIESWKVTKEAWKVTKESSKVKKEAGARELIEIKAQLEDSKKELSAMRVEVAINDAVKEVIQAQLEKQKIANGDLQARLEGEKKSKEDLQAQLEMERAANQKEREKKVEEAKEAKKATRTAKKAVNCGRFNNRSLKLAVREWCKDSGKAKAEYGHISGWDMSEVTDINWLFGAHGDVGEAAKQLNDDISKWNVDWVEDMEHMFCEAESFNQDLSGWNVEKCKTMMAMFNGAFKFNKDMVKNRDFKFDINMGDVP
;
A
#
# COMPACT_ATOMS: atom_id res chain seq x y z
N MET A 1 103.58 -21.90 -112.65
CA MET A 1 102.95 -22.66 -111.54
C MET A 1 103.02 -21.91 -110.21
N ASN A 2 102.58 -20.63 -110.12
CA ASN A 2 102.82 -19.84 -108.89
C ASN A 2 101.73 -18.83 -108.46
N ARG A 3 100.56 -18.79 -109.12
CA ARG A 3 99.46 -17.87 -108.76
C ARG A 3 98.17 -18.63 -108.42
N ALA A 4 97.70 -19.46 -109.35
CA ALA A 4 96.51 -20.30 -109.18
C ALA A 4 96.58 -21.22 -107.94
N LEU A 5 97.77 -21.75 -107.62
CA LEU A 5 97.95 -22.62 -106.46
C LEU A 5 97.92 -21.86 -105.13
N LYS A 6 98.37 -20.60 -105.12
CA LYS A 6 98.24 -19.70 -103.96
C LYS A 6 96.80 -19.27 -103.74
N GLU A 7 96.10 -18.93 -104.83
CA GLU A 7 94.69 -18.55 -104.80
C GLU A 7 93.80 -19.72 -104.33
N ALA A 8 94.09 -20.95 -104.77
CA ALA A 8 93.39 -22.14 -104.31
C ALA A 8 93.62 -22.43 -102.81
N ILE A 9 94.85 -22.23 -102.31
CA ILE A 9 95.16 -22.40 -100.87
C ILE A 9 94.45 -21.32 -100.03
N GLU A 10 94.47 -20.06 -100.47
CA GLU A 10 93.78 -18.99 -99.76
C GLU A 10 92.24 -19.18 -99.80
N SER A 11 91.69 -19.63 -100.92
CA SER A 11 90.27 -20.00 -101.03
C SER A 11 89.90 -21.16 -100.08
N TRP A 12 90.76 -22.17 -99.96
CA TRP A 12 90.55 -23.29 -99.03
C TRP A 12 90.65 -22.85 -97.56
N LYS A 13 91.55 -21.92 -97.22
CA LYS A 13 91.63 -21.35 -95.87
C LYS A 13 90.38 -20.54 -95.53
N VAL A 14 89.94 -19.67 -96.45
CA VAL A 14 88.72 -18.86 -96.26
C VAL A 14 87.50 -19.76 -96.08
N THR A 15 87.35 -20.80 -96.89
CA THR A 15 86.23 -21.76 -96.76
C THR A 15 86.31 -22.60 -95.48
N LYS A 16 87.51 -23.00 -95.05
CA LYS A 16 87.72 -23.70 -93.78
C LYS A 16 87.38 -22.83 -92.57
N GLU A 17 87.76 -21.56 -92.58
CA GLU A 17 87.42 -20.61 -91.51
C GLU A 17 85.92 -20.30 -91.51
N ALA A 18 85.29 -20.14 -92.68
CA ALA A 18 83.83 -19.98 -92.79
C ALA A 18 83.07 -21.19 -92.22
N TRP A 19 83.57 -22.41 -92.44
CA TRP A 19 82.97 -23.63 -91.88
C TRP A 19 83.15 -23.75 -90.37
N LYS A 20 84.29 -23.30 -89.82
CA LYS A 20 84.48 -23.21 -88.36
C LYS A 20 83.51 -22.21 -87.72
N VAL A 21 83.37 -21.02 -88.31
CA VAL A 21 82.48 -19.98 -87.79
C VAL A 21 81.02 -20.44 -87.78
N THR A 22 80.56 -21.12 -88.83
CA THR A 22 79.20 -21.68 -88.88
C THR A 22 78.99 -22.80 -87.87
N LYS A 23 79.99 -23.68 -87.67
CA LYS A 23 79.94 -24.71 -86.63
C LYS A 23 79.87 -24.10 -85.22
N GLU A 24 80.69 -23.09 -84.93
CA GLU A 24 80.70 -22.41 -83.62
C GLU A 24 79.38 -21.65 -83.38
N SER A 25 78.83 -20.97 -84.40
CA SER A 25 77.52 -20.31 -84.32
C SER A 25 76.38 -21.29 -84.02
N SER A 26 76.39 -22.48 -84.64
CA SER A 26 75.40 -23.53 -84.37
C SER A 26 75.50 -24.08 -82.93
N LYS A 27 76.72 -24.16 -82.40
CA LYS A 27 77.00 -24.59 -81.03
C LYS A 27 76.51 -23.54 -80.02
N VAL A 28 76.82 -22.26 -80.25
CA VAL A 28 76.35 -21.14 -79.43
C VAL A 28 74.82 -21.07 -79.40
N LYS A 29 74.13 -21.29 -80.53
CA LYS A 29 72.65 -21.33 -80.55
C LYS A 29 72.07 -22.49 -79.73
N LYS A 30 72.68 -23.68 -79.79
CA LYS A 30 72.28 -24.82 -78.95
C LYS A 30 72.54 -24.56 -77.47
N GLU A 31 73.68 -23.95 -77.14
CA GLU A 31 74.03 -23.56 -75.77
C GLU A 31 73.10 -22.46 -75.23
N ALA A 32 72.72 -21.48 -76.05
CA ALA A 32 71.75 -20.44 -75.69
C ALA A 32 70.36 -21.02 -75.40
N GLY A 33 69.85 -21.89 -76.30
CA GLY A 33 68.57 -22.58 -76.06
C GLY A 33 68.61 -23.51 -74.83
N ALA A 34 69.76 -24.12 -74.54
CA ALA A 34 69.94 -24.90 -73.32
C ALA A 34 69.91 -24.03 -72.05
N ARG A 35 70.46 -22.81 -72.09
CA ARG A 35 70.40 -21.83 -70.98
C ARG A 35 68.97 -21.35 -70.75
N GLU A 36 68.24 -20.98 -71.81
CA GLU A 36 66.83 -20.58 -71.71
C GLU A 36 65.97 -21.69 -71.09
N LEU A 37 66.20 -22.95 -71.47
CA LEU A 37 65.50 -24.11 -70.88
C LEU A 37 65.80 -24.32 -69.39
N ILE A 38 67.03 -24.05 -68.94
CA ILE A 38 67.40 -24.13 -67.51
C ILE A 38 66.68 -23.04 -66.73
N GLU A 39 66.63 -21.83 -67.27
CA GLU A 39 65.98 -20.68 -66.64
C GLU A 39 64.46 -20.87 -66.53
N ILE A 40 63.80 -21.33 -67.59
CA ILE A 40 62.37 -21.69 -67.56
C ILE A 40 62.11 -22.79 -66.53
N LYS A 41 62.97 -23.81 -66.42
CA LYS A 41 62.82 -24.86 -65.41
C LYS A 41 62.99 -24.32 -63.99
N ALA A 42 63.92 -23.40 -63.77
CA ALA A 42 64.10 -22.75 -62.47
C ALA A 42 62.84 -21.95 -62.08
N GLN A 43 62.32 -21.12 -63.00
CA GLN A 43 61.07 -20.36 -62.80
C GLN A 43 59.86 -21.28 -62.54
N LEU A 44 59.78 -22.42 -63.24
CA LEU A 44 58.73 -23.41 -63.02
C LEU A 44 58.82 -24.06 -61.64
N GLU A 45 60.02 -24.39 -61.16
CA GLU A 45 60.21 -24.96 -59.82
C GLU A 45 59.91 -23.93 -58.72
N ASP A 46 60.25 -22.67 -58.90
CA ASP A 46 59.88 -21.62 -57.95
C ASP A 46 58.37 -21.36 -57.93
N SER A 47 57.71 -21.33 -59.10
CA SER A 47 56.24 -21.25 -59.18
C SER A 47 55.54 -22.45 -58.53
N LYS A 48 56.13 -23.66 -58.62
CA LYS A 48 55.61 -24.85 -57.92
C LYS A 48 55.72 -24.74 -56.41
N LYS A 49 56.79 -24.13 -55.89
CA LYS A 49 56.94 -23.86 -54.44
C LYS A 49 55.94 -22.81 -53.97
N GLU A 50 55.69 -21.76 -54.74
CA GLU A 50 54.66 -20.77 -54.42
C GLU A 50 53.26 -21.39 -54.42
N LEU A 51 52.94 -22.22 -55.41
CA LEU A 51 51.68 -22.97 -55.45
C LEU A 51 51.52 -23.93 -54.29
N SER A 52 52.60 -24.58 -53.82
CA SER A 52 52.52 -25.45 -52.65
C SER A 52 52.31 -24.65 -51.36
N ALA A 53 52.96 -23.49 -51.22
CA ALA A 53 52.74 -22.57 -50.11
C ALA A 53 51.30 -22.04 -50.06
N MET A 54 50.74 -21.61 -51.20
CA MET A 54 49.34 -21.16 -51.28
C MET A 54 48.34 -22.26 -50.91
N ARG A 55 48.60 -23.51 -51.31
CA ARG A 55 47.75 -24.66 -50.92
C ARG A 55 47.75 -24.89 -49.41
N VAL A 56 48.89 -24.71 -48.75
CA VAL A 56 48.99 -24.80 -47.29
C VAL A 56 48.19 -23.68 -46.63
N GLU A 57 48.29 -22.46 -47.14
CA GLU A 57 47.55 -21.31 -46.61
C GLU A 57 46.03 -21.47 -46.76
N VAL A 58 45.56 -21.98 -47.90
CA VAL A 58 44.14 -22.32 -48.11
C VAL A 58 43.68 -23.39 -47.12
N ALA A 59 44.47 -24.45 -46.92
CA ALA A 59 44.14 -25.51 -45.97
C ALA A 59 44.07 -25.00 -44.53
N ILE A 60 44.98 -24.08 -44.13
CA ILE A 60 44.93 -23.41 -42.82
C ILE A 60 43.65 -22.58 -42.70
N ASN A 61 43.31 -21.79 -43.72
CA ASN A 61 42.12 -20.96 -43.70
C ASN A 61 40.83 -21.77 -43.56
N ASP A 62 40.75 -22.91 -44.24
CA ASP A 62 39.58 -23.79 -44.12
C ASP A 62 39.52 -24.47 -42.74
N ALA A 63 40.65 -24.92 -42.19
CA ALA A 63 40.71 -25.43 -40.82
C ALA A 63 40.31 -24.36 -39.77
N VAL A 64 40.73 -23.11 -39.96
CA VAL A 64 40.33 -21.99 -39.08
C VAL A 64 38.82 -21.74 -39.16
N LYS A 65 38.22 -21.77 -40.34
CA LYS A 65 36.75 -21.65 -40.50
C LYS A 65 36.02 -22.76 -39.76
N GLU A 66 36.48 -24.01 -39.85
CA GLU A 66 35.89 -25.13 -39.13
C GLU A 66 35.94 -24.94 -37.61
N VAL A 67 37.07 -24.48 -37.07
CA VAL A 67 37.23 -24.19 -35.64
C VAL A 67 36.28 -23.07 -35.20
N ILE A 68 36.17 -21.99 -35.97
CA ILE A 68 35.25 -20.88 -35.69
C ILE A 68 33.80 -21.39 -35.68
N GLN A 69 33.41 -22.18 -36.68
CA GLN A 69 32.06 -22.72 -36.79
C GLN A 69 31.72 -23.64 -35.61
N ALA A 70 32.64 -24.53 -35.24
CA ALA A 70 32.48 -25.41 -34.09
C ALA A 70 32.33 -24.62 -32.78
N GLN A 71 33.07 -23.53 -32.63
CA GLN A 71 32.97 -22.66 -31.45
C GLN A 71 31.64 -21.90 -31.42
N LEU A 72 31.14 -21.44 -32.57
CA LEU A 72 29.86 -20.77 -32.69
C LEU A 72 28.70 -21.70 -32.29
N GLU A 73 28.73 -22.95 -32.74
CA GLU A 73 27.71 -23.94 -32.37
C GLU A 73 27.73 -24.27 -30.87
N LYS A 74 28.93 -24.40 -30.27
CA LYS A 74 29.04 -24.56 -28.80
C LYS A 74 28.42 -23.40 -28.05
N GLN A 75 28.63 -22.16 -28.51
CA GLN A 75 28.04 -20.98 -27.89
C GLN A 75 26.51 -20.95 -28.04
N LYS A 76 25.97 -21.36 -29.20
CA LYS A 76 24.51 -21.45 -29.40
C LYS A 76 23.86 -22.42 -28.42
N ILE A 77 24.45 -23.60 -28.25
CA ILE A 77 23.95 -24.61 -27.31
C ILE A 77 23.97 -24.05 -25.88
N ALA A 78 25.10 -23.49 -25.45
CA ALA A 78 25.23 -22.91 -24.11
C ALA A 78 24.21 -21.77 -23.87
N ASN A 79 23.99 -20.91 -24.86
CA ASN A 79 22.99 -19.85 -24.76
C ASN A 79 21.56 -20.39 -24.70
N GLY A 80 21.25 -21.47 -25.43
CA GLY A 80 19.97 -22.16 -25.36
C GLY A 80 19.70 -22.76 -23.97
N ASP A 81 20.70 -23.43 -23.38
CA ASP A 81 20.60 -23.98 -22.02
C ASP A 81 20.40 -22.88 -20.97
N LEU A 82 21.10 -21.75 -21.10
CA LEU A 82 20.92 -20.58 -20.23
C LEU A 82 19.51 -19.99 -20.35
N GLN A 83 18.97 -19.89 -21.57
CA GLN A 83 17.59 -19.43 -21.78
C GLN A 83 16.58 -20.38 -21.13
N ALA A 84 16.74 -21.70 -21.31
CA ALA A 84 15.85 -22.67 -20.69
C ALA A 84 15.87 -22.59 -19.15
N ARG A 85 17.05 -22.40 -18.55
CA ARG A 85 17.19 -22.17 -17.09
C ARG A 85 16.48 -20.90 -16.64
N LEU A 86 16.68 -19.79 -17.38
CA LEU A 86 16.03 -18.51 -17.08
C LEU A 86 14.49 -18.63 -17.15
N GLU A 87 13.97 -19.33 -18.15
CA GLU A 87 12.53 -19.60 -18.30
C GLU A 87 11.99 -20.40 -17.11
N GLY A 88 12.74 -21.43 -16.67
CA GLY A 88 12.42 -22.23 -15.49
C GLY A 88 12.42 -21.42 -14.20
N GLU A 89 13.40 -20.54 -14.01
CA GLU A 89 13.46 -19.64 -12.85
C GLU A 89 12.31 -18.62 -12.84
N LYS A 90 11.96 -18.05 -14.00
CA LYS A 90 10.80 -17.15 -14.12
C LYS A 90 9.51 -17.86 -13.72
N LYS A 91 9.29 -19.07 -14.23
CA LYS A 91 8.11 -19.86 -13.89
C LYS A 91 8.05 -20.19 -12.39
N SER A 92 9.17 -20.60 -11.81
CA SER A 92 9.28 -20.83 -10.36
C SER A 92 8.97 -19.57 -9.55
N LYS A 93 9.43 -18.40 -10.00
CA LYS A 93 9.14 -17.11 -9.36
C LYS A 93 7.66 -16.74 -9.47
N GLU A 94 7.02 -17.00 -10.61
CA GLU A 94 5.58 -16.80 -10.80
C GLU A 94 4.76 -17.70 -9.86
N ASP A 95 5.14 -18.97 -9.72
CA ASP A 95 4.50 -19.91 -8.79
C ASP A 95 4.62 -19.45 -7.34
N LEU A 96 5.81 -18.99 -6.92
CA LEU A 96 6.05 -18.41 -5.59
C LEU A 96 5.22 -17.13 -5.37
N GLN A 97 5.08 -16.30 -6.40
CA GLN A 97 4.26 -15.09 -6.32
C GLN A 97 2.77 -15.41 -6.16
N ALA A 98 2.27 -16.42 -6.89
CA ALA A 98 0.89 -16.89 -6.73
C ALA A 98 0.63 -17.46 -5.33
N GLN A 99 1.59 -18.21 -4.74
CA GLN A 99 1.49 -18.68 -3.36
C GLN A 99 1.42 -17.52 -2.35
N LEU A 100 2.26 -16.51 -2.51
CA LEU A 100 2.27 -15.33 -1.64
C LEU A 100 0.95 -14.55 -1.72
N GLU A 101 0.37 -14.43 -2.92
CA GLU A 101 -0.93 -13.77 -3.11
C GLU A 101 -2.09 -14.54 -2.45
N MET A 102 -2.09 -15.88 -2.54
CA MET A 102 -3.06 -16.71 -1.83
C MET A 102 -2.94 -16.57 -0.31
N GLU A 103 -1.72 -16.59 0.22
CA GLU A 103 -1.49 -16.41 1.66
C GLU A 103 -1.94 -15.03 2.15
N ARG A 104 -1.64 -13.96 1.40
CA ARG A 104 -2.12 -12.61 1.69
C ARG A 104 -3.65 -12.53 1.69
N ALA A 105 -4.31 -13.17 0.72
CA ALA A 105 -5.76 -13.20 0.66
C ALA A 105 -6.39 -13.97 1.84
N ALA A 106 -5.77 -15.08 2.27
CA ALA A 106 -6.21 -15.83 3.45
C ALA A 106 -6.08 -15.01 4.74
N ASN A 107 -4.92 -14.37 4.93
CA ASN A 107 -4.66 -13.51 6.09
C ASN A 107 -5.60 -12.30 6.13
N GLN A 108 -5.93 -11.72 4.98
CA GLN A 108 -6.89 -10.63 4.88
C GLN A 108 -8.30 -11.07 5.32
N LYS A 109 -8.78 -12.22 4.83
CA LYS A 109 -10.08 -12.78 5.23
C LYS A 109 -10.15 -13.07 6.73
N GLU A 110 -9.07 -13.60 7.31
CA GLU A 110 -9.01 -13.85 8.76
C GLU A 110 -9.09 -12.54 9.57
N ARG A 111 -8.39 -11.49 9.13
CA ARG A 111 -8.46 -10.16 9.76
C ARG A 111 -9.87 -9.58 9.69
N GLU A 112 -10.54 -9.65 8.54
CA GLU A 112 -11.91 -9.18 8.36
C GLU A 112 -12.88 -9.90 9.30
N LYS A 113 -12.76 -11.24 9.42
CA LYS A 113 -13.55 -12.03 10.36
C LYS A 113 -13.35 -11.57 11.81
N LYS A 114 -12.10 -11.40 12.25
CA LYS A 114 -11.78 -10.92 13.61
C LYS A 114 -12.33 -9.52 13.88
N VAL A 115 -12.34 -8.64 12.86
CA VAL A 115 -12.90 -7.29 12.99
C VAL A 115 -14.42 -7.33 13.16
N GLU A 116 -15.13 -8.17 12.42
CA GLU A 116 -16.58 -8.32 12.58
C GLU A 116 -16.96 -8.93 13.94
N GLU A 117 -16.26 -9.99 14.36
CA GLU A 117 -16.45 -10.57 15.71
C GLU A 117 -16.22 -9.52 16.81
N ALA A 118 -15.19 -8.68 16.68
CA ALA A 118 -14.92 -7.59 17.61
C ALA A 118 -16.00 -6.49 17.59
N LYS A 119 -16.58 -6.18 16.43
CA LYS A 119 -17.70 -5.22 16.30
C LYS A 119 -18.95 -5.76 17.00
N GLU A 120 -19.29 -7.02 16.77
CA GLU A 120 -20.43 -7.67 17.42
C GLU A 120 -20.25 -7.75 18.94
N ALA A 121 -19.06 -8.14 19.41
CA ALA A 121 -18.74 -8.15 20.84
C ALA A 121 -18.88 -6.76 21.47
N LYS A 122 -18.36 -5.71 20.82
CA LYS A 122 -18.52 -4.32 21.31
C LYS A 122 -19.98 -3.89 21.34
N LYS A 123 -20.77 -4.25 20.33
CA LYS A 123 -22.21 -3.97 20.29
C LYS A 123 -22.93 -4.68 21.43
N ALA A 124 -22.64 -5.96 21.66
CA ALA A 124 -23.19 -6.75 22.76
C ALA A 124 -22.86 -6.14 24.12
N THR A 125 -21.60 -5.74 24.35
CA THR A 125 -21.17 -5.06 25.59
C THR A 125 -21.86 -3.71 25.79
N ARG A 126 -22.03 -2.92 24.72
CA ARG A 126 -22.77 -1.65 24.79
C ARG A 126 -24.24 -1.89 25.15
N THR A 127 -24.87 -2.89 24.54
CA THR A 127 -26.25 -3.27 24.84
C THR A 127 -26.40 -3.79 26.26
N ALA A 128 -25.46 -4.62 26.73
CA ALA A 128 -25.44 -5.12 28.11
C ALA A 128 -25.26 -3.99 29.13
N LYS A 129 -24.33 -3.06 28.89
CA LYS A 129 -24.16 -1.86 29.75
C LYS A 129 -25.39 -0.95 29.73
N LYS A 130 -26.06 -0.82 28.58
CA LYS A 130 -27.33 -0.08 28.46
C LYS A 130 -28.46 -0.75 29.26
N ALA A 131 -28.52 -2.08 29.27
CA ALA A 131 -29.52 -2.83 30.05
C ALA A 131 -29.26 -2.78 31.57
N VAL A 132 -28.01 -2.63 32.01
CA VAL A 132 -27.67 -2.50 33.44
C VAL A 132 -27.98 -1.10 33.98
N ASN A 133 -27.90 -0.07 33.14
CA ASN A 133 -28.08 1.34 33.56
C ASN A 133 -29.47 1.91 33.24
N CYS A 134 -30.44 1.09 32.83
CA CYS A 134 -31.80 1.59 32.62
C CYS A 134 -32.42 1.98 33.97
N GLY A 135 -32.37 3.29 34.26
CA GLY A 135 -33.03 3.89 35.41
C GLY A 135 -32.09 4.40 36.50
N ARG A 136 -30.83 3.95 36.63
CA ARG A 136 -29.92 4.48 37.68
C ARG A 136 -29.06 5.62 37.16
N PHE A 137 -29.16 6.77 37.79
CA PHE A 137 -28.47 7.98 37.36
C PHE A 137 -27.50 8.53 38.41
N ASN A 138 -26.38 9.05 37.92
CA ASN A 138 -25.56 10.06 38.59
C ASN A 138 -25.82 11.45 38.00
N ASN A 139 -25.31 12.51 38.63
CA ASN A 139 -25.52 13.92 38.26
C ASN A 139 -25.36 14.18 36.74
N ARG A 140 -24.31 13.64 36.11
CA ARG A 140 -24.06 13.83 34.66
C ARG A 140 -25.08 13.08 33.81
N SER A 141 -25.32 11.80 34.10
CA SER A 141 -26.24 10.98 33.32
C SER A 141 -27.69 11.44 33.46
N LEU A 142 -28.09 11.95 34.62
CA LEU A 142 -29.40 12.51 34.87
C LEU A 142 -29.65 13.75 34.01
N LYS A 143 -28.73 14.72 34.02
CA LYS A 143 -28.84 15.94 33.19
C LYS A 143 -28.97 15.62 31.70
N LEU A 144 -28.25 14.61 31.22
CA LEU A 144 -28.38 14.14 29.84
C LEU A 144 -29.74 13.48 29.56
N ALA A 145 -30.21 12.63 30.47
CA ALA A 145 -31.50 11.95 30.33
C ALA A 145 -32.67 12.95 30.37
N VAL A 146 -32.63 13.93 31.27
CA VAL A 146 -33.60 15.04 31.34
C VAL A 146 -33.58 15.88 30.06
N ARG A 147 -32.39 16.23 29.56
CA ARG A 147 -32.25 16.95 28.29
C ARG A 147 -32.87 16.19 27.11
N GLU A 148 -32.65 14.87 27.05
CA GLU A 148 -33.27 14.04 26.01
C GLU A 148 -34.77 13.93 26.21
N TRP A 149 -35.26 13.79 27.44
CA TRP A 149 -36.69 13.73 27.77
C TRP A 149 -37.44 14.98 27.33
N CYS A 150 -36.87 16.16 27.60
CA CYS A 150 -37.45 17.44 27.19
C CYS A 150 -37.41 17.66 25.67
N LYS A 151 -36.51 17.00 24.94
CA LYS A 151 -36.41 17.10 23.47
C LYS A 151 -37.30 16.09 22.75
N ASP A 152 -37.28 14.84 23.20
CA ASP A 152 -38.03 13.71 22.64
C ASP A 152 -38.34 12.72 23.76
N SER A 153 -39.49 12.92 24.41
CA SER A 153 -39.97 12.07 25.50
C SER A 153 -40.22 10.62 25.05
N GLY A 154 -40.54 10.38 23.77
CA GLY A 154 -40.75 9.04 23.22
C GLY A 154 -39.45 8.24 23.15
N LYS A 155 -38.39 8.86 22.66
CA LYS A 155 -37.05 8.27 22.60
C LYS A 155 -36.45 8.11 23.99
N ALA A 156 -36.58 9.12 24.85
CA ALA A 156 -36.10 9.04 26.23
C ALA A 156 -36.81 7.95 27.02
N LYS A 157 -38.14 7.78 26.86
CA LYS A 157 -38.90 6.70 27.49
C LYS A 157 -38.44 5.31 27.03
N ALA A 158 -38.09 5.16 25.76
CA ALA A 158 -37.55 3.90 25.23
C ALA A 158 -36.11 3.61 25.71
N GLU A 159 -35.34 4.64 26.04
CA GLU A 159 -33.94 4.52 26.42
C GLU A 159 -33.72 4.43 27.94
N TYR A 160 -34.49 5.19 28.70
CA TYR A 160 -34.30 5.42 30.14
C TYR A 160 -35.50 4.98 30.99
N GLY A 161 -36.60 4.55 30.36
CA GLY A 161 -37.87 4.35 31.04
C GLY A 161 -38.59 5.68 31.33
N HIS A 162 -39.80 5.58 31.89
CA HIS A 162 -40.59 6.77 32.24
C HIS A 162 -39.90 7.56 33.35
N ILE A 163 -39.89 8.89 33.23
CA ILE A 163 -39.19 9.80 34.15
C ILE A 163 -39.53 9.58 35.63
N SER A 164 -40.78 9.21 35.93
CA SER A 164 -41.24 8.90 37.30
C SER A 164 -40.53 7.72 37.98
N GLY A 165 -39.87 6.84 37.21
CA GLY A 165 -39.25 5.61 37.69
C GLY A 165 -37.72 5.67 37.77
N TRP A 166 -37.14 6.86 37.61
CA TRP A 166 -35.69 7.04 37.64
C TRP A 166 -35.15 6.90 39.07
N ASP A 167 -34.13 6.08 39.22
CA ASP A 167 -33.35 5.84 40.44
C ASP A 167 -32.29 6.93 40.59
N MET A 168 -32.52 7.74 41.63
CA MET A 168 -31.78 8.95 41.97
C MET A 168 -30.77 8.72 43.11
N SER A 169 -30.53 7.46 43.49
CA SER A 169 -29.72 7.10 44.67
C SER A 169 -28.25 7.53 44.62
N GLU A 170 -27.70 7.83 43.43
CA GLU A 170 -26.34 8.36 43.26
C GLU A 170 -26.31 9.86 42.90
N VAL A 171 -27.46 10.53 42.96
CA VAL A 171 -27.59 11.94 42.58
C VAL A 171 -27.47 12.82 43.81
N THR A 172 -26.55 13.78 43.75
CA THR A 172 -26.32 14.76 44.83
C THR A 172 -26.59 16.20 44.40
N ASP A 173 -26.62 16.46 43.09
CA ASP A 173 -26.78 17.80 42.51
C ASP A 173 -27.82 17.74 41.38
N ILE A 174 -28.92 18.47 41.57
CA ILE A 174 -29.99 18.66 40.58
C ILE A 174 -30.24 20.14 40.28
N ASN A 175 -29.21 20.99 40.46
CA ASN A 175 -29.31 22.39 40.09
C ASN A 175 -29.67 22.55 38.61
N TRP A 176 -30.52 23.54 38.32
CA TRP A 176 -30.95 23.91 36.97
C TRP A 176 -31.56 22.76 36.13
N LEU A 177 -31.90 21.62 36.73
CA LEU A 177 -32.27 20.42 35.99
C LEU A 177 -33.48 20.63 35.06
N PHE A 178 -34.46 21.41 35.53
CA PHE A 178 -35.63 21.85 34.77
C PHE A 178 -35.77 23.38 34.73
N GLY A 179 -34.65 24.11 34.82
CA GLY A 179 -34.65 25.57 34.72
C GLY A 179 -34.63 26.03 33.26
N ALA A 180 -35.40 27.06 32.90
CA ALA A 180 -35.48 27.56 31.52
C ALA A 180 -34.15 28.16 31.00
N HIS A 181 -33.29 28.66 31.89
CA HIS A 181 -31.93 29.11 31.55
C HIS A 181 -30.85 28.01 31.76
N GLY A 182 -31.28 26.80 32.10
CA GLY A 182 -30.45 25.63 32.38
C GLY A 182 -30.29 24.67 31.21
N ASP A 183 -30.01 23.39 31.52
CA ASP A 183 -29.64 22.35 30.55
C ASP A 183 -30.71 21.97 29.52
N VAL A 184 -31.98 22.33 29.79
CA VAL A 184 -33.17 21.98 29.01
C VAL A 184 -33.78 23.16 28.24
N GLY A 185 -33.39 24.40 28.53
CA GLY A 185 -33.89 25.58 27.81
C GLY A 185 -35.41 25.78 27.93
N GLU A 186 -36.04 26.32 26.88
CA GLU A 186 -37.49 26.57 26.82
C GLU A 186 -38.36 25.32 26.98
N ALA A 187 -37.82 24.13 26.74
CA ALA A 187 -38.55 22.88 26.91
C ALA A 187 -38.94 22.63 28.38
N ALA A 188 -38.22 23.23 29.34
CA ALA A 188 -38.58 23.18 30.75
C ALA A 188 -39.91 23.88 31.07
N LYS A 189 -40.29 24.90 30.28
CA LYS A 189 -41.52 25.68 30.50
C LYS A 189 -42.80 24.85 30.36
N GLN A 190 -42.72 23.77 29.57
CA GLN A 190 -43.85 22.87 29.29
C GLN A 190 -43.84 21.61 30.15
N LEU A 191 -42.82 21.41 30.99
CA LEU A 191 -42.68 20.20 31.79
C LEU A 191 -43.76 20.14 32.87
N ASN A 192 -44.50 19.04 32.91
CA ASN A 192 -45.47 18.75 33.97
C ASN A 192 -45.57 17.23 34.25
N ASP A 193 -44.50 16.49 34.02
CA ASP A 193 -44.47 15.04 34.25
C ASP A 193 -44.34 14.71 35.74
N ASP A 194 -44.99 13.63 36.18
CA ASP A 194 -44.96 13.18 37.58
C ASP A 194 -43.56 12.71 37.99
N ILE A 195 -42.96 13.44 38.93
CA ILE A 195 -41.67 13.16 39.57
C ILE A 195 -41.79 13.01 41.09
N SER A 196 -43.02 12.89 41.61
CA SER A 196 -43.31 12.76 43.05
C SER A 196 -42.59 11.57 43.71
N LYS A 197 -42.27 10.54 42.92
CA LYS A 197 -41.64 9.28 43.36
C LYS A 197 -40.11 9.30 43.38
N TRP A 198 -39.47 10.40 42.98
CA TRP A 198 -38.01 10.50 43.01
C TRP A 198 -37.49 10.44 44.45
N ASN A 199 -36.47 9.60 44.68
CA ASN A 199 -35.77 9.60 45.96
C ASN A 199 -34.70 10.70 45.99
N VAL A 200 -34.96 11.78 46.70
CA VAL A 200 -34.04 12.93 46.83
C VAL A 200 -33.29 12.99 48.16
N ASP A 201 -33.27 11.89 48.94
CA ASP A 201 -32.64 11.78 50.28
C ASP A 201 -31.15 12.19 50.33
N TRP A 202 -30.46 12.15 49.19
CA TRP A 202 -29.02 12.40 49.06
C TRP A 202 -28.70 13.69 48.31
N VAL A 203 -29.71 14.42 47.85
CA VAL A 203 -29.54 15.64 47.09
C VAL A 203 -29.19 16.80 48.03
N GLU A 204 -28.08 17.48 47.73
CA GLU A 204 -27.56 18.60 48.50
C GLU A 204 -27.89 19.96 47.86
N ASP A 205 -27.98 20.02 46.53
CA ASP A 205 -28.22 21.25 45.76
C ASP A 205 -29.43 21.10 44.83
N MET A 206 -30.45 21.95 45.05
CA MET A 206 -31.67 22.05 44.25
C MET A 206 -31.89 23.47 43.70
N GLU A 207 -30.84 24.29 43.61
CA GLU A 207 -30.96 25.67 43.13
C GLU A 207 -31.54 25.74 41.71
N HIS A 208 -32.49 26.66 41.51
CA HIS A 208 -33.11 26.91 40.21
C HIS A 208 -33.71 25.69 39.50
N MET A 209 -33.98 24.59 40.22
CA MET A 209 -34.40 23.32 39.61
C MET A 209 -35.65 23.46 38.73
N PHE A 210 -36.63 24.29 39.11
CA PHE A 210 -37.86 24.58 38.36
C PHE A 210 -37.98 26.08 37.99
N CYS A 211 -36.86 26.78 37.85
CA CYS A 211 -36.84 28.20 37.51
C CYS A 211 -37.50 28.41 36.13
N GLU A 212 -38.55 29.22 36.07
CA GLU A 212 -39.41 29.47 34.91
C GLU A 212 -40.09 28.21 34.33
N ALA A 213 -40.30 27.16 35.13
CA ALA A 213 -41.09 26.01 34.73
C ALA A 213 -42.60 26.34 34.79
N GLU A 214 -43.06 27.19 33.86
CA GLU A 214 -44.39 27.82 33.86
C GLU A 214 -45.57 26.83 33.97
N SER A 215 -45.41 25.61 33.46
CA SER A 215 -46.47 24.59 33.45
C SER A 215 -46.39 23.57 34.58
N PHE A 216 -45.35 23.60 35.40
CA PHE A 216 -45.11 22.58 36.41
C PHE A 216 -46.06 22.73 37.60
N ASN A 217 -46.83 21.66 37.90
CA ASN A 217 -47.79 21.64 39.02
C ASN A 217 -47.98 20.24 39.62
N GLN A 218 -46.87 19.54 39.89
CA GLN A 218 -46.88 18.22 40.52
C GLN A 218 -46.77 18.30 42.04
N ASP A 219 -47.31 17.31 42.75
CA ASP A 219 -47.21 17.20 44.19
C ASP A 219 -45.83 16.64 44.60
N LEU A 220 -45.06 17.44 45.34
CA LEU A 220 -43.71 17.10 45.83
C LEU A 220 -43.68 16.91 47.35
N SER A 221 -44.83 16.81 48.01
CA SER A 221 -44.93 16.70 49.47
C SER A 221 -44.24 15.46 50.07
N GLY A 222 -44.00 14.44 49.25
CA GLY A 222 -43.29 13.21 49.61
C GLY A 222 -41.77 13.28 49.54
N TRP A 223 -41.18 14.38 49.05
CA TRP A 223 -39.73 14.52 48.98
C TRP A 223 -39.12 14.77 50.36
N ASN A 224 -38.06 14.03 50.68
CA ASN A 224 -37.27 14.25 51.89
C ASN A 224 -36.04 15.09 51.58
N VAL A 225 -36.05 16.33 52.09
CA VAL A 225 -35.04 17.35 51.79
C VAL A 225 -34.12 17.64 52.96
N GLU A 226 -34.04 16.76 53.96
CA GLU A 226 -33.21 16.97 55.17
C GLU A 226 -31.72 17.21 54.87
N LYS A 227 -31.18 16.64 53.79
CA LYS A 227 -29.78 16.84 53.37
C LYS A 227 -29.58 18.01 52.41
N CYS A 228 -30.66 18.64 51.95
CA CYS A 228 -30.58 19.75 51.03
C CYS A 228 -30.01 20.98 51.74
N LYS A 229 -28.97 21.57 51.16
CA LYS A 229 -28.27 22.75 51.68
C LYS A 229 -28.84 24.04 51.11
N THR A 230 -29.38 24.01 49.89
CA THR A 230 -29.87 25.19 49.17
C THR A 230 -30.98 24.83 48.18
N MET A 231 -32.02 25.67 48.15
CA MET A 231 -33.15 25.63 47.20
C MET A 231 -33.39 27.03 46.61
N MET A 232 -32.34 27.84 46.50
CA MET A 232 -32.44 29.23 46.06
C MET A 232 -33.16 29.32 44.71
N ALA A 233 -34.19 30.18 44.66
CA ALA A 233 -34.97 30.47 43.45
C ALA A 233 -35.48 29.22 42.71
N MET A 234 -35.70 28.11 43.42
CA MET A 234 -36.11 26.82 42.85
C MET A 234 -37.39 26.92 42.02
N PHE A 235 -38.36 27.76 42.42
CA PHE A 235 -39.64 27.97 41.72
C PHE A 235 -39.82 29.40 41.20
N ASN A 236 -38.74 30.18 41.09
CA ASN A 236 -38.85 31.54 40.58
C ASN A 236 -39.41 31.51 39.14
N GLY A 237 -40.54 32.17 38.88
CA GLY A 237 -41.22 32.14 37.57
C GLY A 237 -42.05 30.87 37.27
N ALA A 238 -42.24 29.95 38.23
CA ALA A 238 -43.08 28.77 38.07
C ALA A 238 -44.56 29.08 38.40
N PHE A 239 -45.24 29.86 37.55
CA PHE A 239 -46.53 30.48 37.87
C PHE A 239 -47.69 29.53 38.22
N LYS A 240 -47.67 28.29 37.71
CA LYS A 240 -48.74 27.31 37.97
C LYS A 240 -48.51 26.44 39.20
N PHE A 241 -47.35 26.55 39.84
CA PHE A 241 -47.04 25.75 41.01
C PHE A 241 -47.81 26.30 42.23
N ASN A 242 -48.78 25.52 42.73
CA ASN A 242 -49.64 25.92 43.84
C ASN A 242 -49.78 24.84 44.92
N LYS A 243 -48.78 23.97 45.04
CA LYS A 243 -48.77 22.84 45.97
C LYS A 243 -47.93 23.14 47.20
N ASP A 244 -48.34 22.57 48.33
CA ASP A 244 -47.52 22.58 49.53
C ASP A 244 -46.26 21.75 49.30
N MET A 245 -45.10 22.36 49.57
CA MET A 245 -43.83 21.67 49.62
C MET A 245 -43.58 21.21 51.06
N VAL A 246 -43.19 19.94 51.22
CA VAL A 246 -42.60 19.24 52.40
C VAL A 246 -42.86 19.79 53.83
N LYS A 247 -43.29 18.90 54.74
CA LYS A 247 -43.63 19.16 56.16
C LYS A 247 -42.45 19.49 57.12
N ASN A 248 -41.30 20.01 56.67
CA ASN A 248 -40.20 20.30 57.58
C ASN A 248 -40.17 21.79 58.00
N ARG A 249 -40.61 22.07 59.23
CA ARG A 249 -40.92 23.42 59.75
C ARG A 249 -39.70 24.28 60.14
N ASP A 250 -38.47 23.77 60.01
CA ASP A 250 -37.31 24.43 60.61
C ASP A 250 -36.37 25.14 59.60
N PHE A 251 -36.56 24.96 58.30
CA PHE A 251 -35.84 25.75 57.28
C PHE A 251 -36.69 26.93 56.80
N LYS A 252 -36.54 28.05 57.49
CA LYS A 252 -37.04 29.35 57.07
C LYS A 252 -36.11 29.93 55.98
N PHE A 253 -36.09 29.32 54.80
CA PHE A 253 -35.57 29.97 53.60
C PHE A 253 -36.77 30.48 52.81
N ASP A 254 -36.79 31.80 52.60
CA ASP A 254 -37.77 32.46 51.76
C ASP A 254 -37.88 31.72 50.44
N ILE A 255 -38.99 30.99 50.27
CA ILE A 255 -39.47 30.58 48.96
C ILE A 255 -39.76 31.91 48.29
N ASN A 256 -38.77 32.45 47.60
CA ASN A 256 -38.84 33.75 46.93
C ASN A 256 -39.78 33.57 45.72
N MET A 257 -41.06 33.39 46.02
CA MET A 257 -42.20 33.65 45.16
C MET A 257 -42.13 35.16 44.97
N GLY A 258 -41.36 35.63 43.99
CA GLY A 258 -41.27 37.04 43.68
C GLY A 258 -42.66 37.66 43.64
N ASP A 259 -42.82 38.85 44.22
CA ASP A 259 -44.10 39.52 44.43
C ASP A 259 -45.05 39.32 43.24
N VAL A 260 -46.18 38.69 43.54
CA VAL A 260 -47.27 38.36 42.61
C VAL A 260 -48.08 39.64 42.34
N PRO A 261 -48.25 40.09 41.07
CA PRO A 261 -49.34 40.98 40.69
C PRO A 261 -50.69 40.24 40.63
#